data_AF-A0A9P1KM15-F1
#
_entry.id   AF-A0A9P1KM15-F1
#
_cell.length_a   1.000
_cell.length_b   1.000
_cell.length_c   1.000
_cell.angle_alpha   90.00
_cell.angle_beta   90.00
_cell.angle_gamma   90.00
#
_symmetry.space_group_name_H-M   'P 1'
#
loop_
_entity.id
_entity.type
_entity.pdbx_description
1 polymer ?
#
loop_
_entity_poly.entity_id
_entity_poly.type
_entity_poly.pdbx_seq_one_letter_code
_entity_poly.pdbx_strand_id
1 'polypeptide(L)' 'MPRKIRELKAQIAQYGFVYLPKRGKGSHERWRHPLIGKTLTISGQDGDDVPRYLEKQLEKLLTELEGLREEEDS' A
#
# COMPACT_ATOMS: atom_id res chain seq x y z
N MET A 1 -15.24 -9.69 8.94
CA MET A 1 -14.59 -8.71 9.83
C MET A 1 -13.92 -7.66 8.98
N PRO A 2 -13.86 -6.39 9.41
CA PRO A 2 -13.03 -5.40 8.74
C PRO A 2 -11.58 -5.88 8.74
N ARG A 3 -10.91 -5.68 7.60
CA ARG A 3 -9.49 -5.97 7.45
C ARG A 3 -8.67 -5.15 8.44
N LYS A 4 -7.60 -5.71 8.98
CA LYS A 4 -6.69 -5.01 9.89
C LYS A 4 -5.52 -4.35 9.16
N ILE A 5 -5.00 -3.26 9.72
CA ILE A 5 -3.85 -2.55 9.15
C ILE A 5 -2.62 -3.46 9.00
N ARG A 6 -2.37 -4.39 9.93
CA ARG A 6 -1.28 -5.39 9.77
C ARG A 6 -1.42 -6.26 8.52
N GLU A 7 -2.66 -6.62 8.17
CA GLU A 7 -2.95 -7.44 6.98
C GLU A 7 -2.81 -6.61 5.71
N LEU A 8 -3.12 -5.31 5.79
CA LEU A 8 -2.85 -4.36 4.71
C LEU A 8 -1.35 -4.25 4.43
N LYS A 9 -0.54 -4.02 5.46
CA LYS A 9 0.93 -3.92 5.34
C LYS A 9 1.54 -5.19 4.75
N ALA A 10 1.13 -6.36 5.25
CA ALA A 10 1.60 -7.64 4.75
C ALA A 10 1.31 -7.82 3.25
N GLN A 11 0.08 -7.48 2.82
CA GLN A 11 -0.29 -7.60 1.41
C GLN A 11 0.53 -6.64 0.53
N ILE A 12 0.59 -5.35 0.85
CA ILE A 12 1.31 -4.40 -0.01
C ILE A 12 2.82 -4.73 -0.08
N ALA A 13 3.40 -5.25 0.99
CA ALA A 13 4.78 -5.74 0.98
C ALA A 13 4.96 -6.90 -0.02
N GLN A 14 4.00 -7.84 -0.08
CA GLN A 14 4.00 -8.93 -1.07
C GLN A 14 3.88 -8.41 -2.51
N TYR A 15 3.14 -7.33 -2.74
CA TYR A 15 3.05 -6.70 -4.06
C TYR A 15 4.29 -5.89 -4.44
N GLY A 16 5.29 -5.76 -3.55
CA GLY A 16 6.54 -5.04 -3.82
C GLY A 16 6.57 -3.58 -3.36
N PHE A 17 5.61 -3.16 -2.54
CA PHE A 17 5.72 -1.85 -1.88
C PHE A 17 6.84 -1.87 -0.84
N VAL A 18 7.65 -0.82 -0.86
CA VAL A 18 8.80 -0.62 0.04
C VAL A 18 8.44 0.40 1.11
N TYR A 19 8.66 0.03 2.37
CA TYR A 19 8.49 0.95 3.49
C TYR A 19 9.54 2.08 3.48
N LEU A 20 9.10 3.31 3.72
CA LEU A 20 9.91 4.52 3.76
C LEU A 20 10.00 5.08 5.21
N PRO A 21 10.90 4.55 6.05
CA PRO A 21 10.96 4.87 7.49
C PRO A 21 11.23 6.35 7.78
N LYS A 22 12.00 7.03 6.91
CA LYS A 22 12.36 8.45 7.10
C LYS A 22 11.25 9.45 6.74
N ARG A 23 10.08 8.98 6.30
CA ARG A 23 8.98 9.83 5.81
C ARG A 23 7.69 9.67 6.61
N GLY A 24 7.68 8.80 7.64
CA GLY A 24 6.59 8.64 8.59
C GLY A 24 6.83 9.47 9.86
N LYS A 25 5.77 10.08 10.42
CA LYS A 25 5.81 10.77 11.71
C LYS A 25 4.69 10.21 12.59
N GLY A 26 5.02 9.73 13.79
CA GLY A 26 4.05 9.07 14.67
C GLY A 26 3.56 7.74 14.08
N SER A 27 2.26 7.45 14.23
CA SER A 27 1.61 6.22 13.71
C SER A 27 1.33 6.25 12.20
N HIS A 28 2.03 7.09 11.44
CA HIS A 28 1.90 7.18 10.00
C HIS A 28 3.09 6.51 9.34
N GLU A 29 2.80 5.51 8.51
CA GLU A 29 3.79 4.81 7.69
C GLU A 29 3.62 5.21 6.23
N ARG A 30 4.74 5.46 5.57
CA ARG A 30 4.75 5.73 4.13
C ARG A 30 5.37 4.56 3.41
N TRP A 31 4.72 4.10 2.36
CA TRP A 31 5.14 3.02 1.50
C TRP A 31 5.24 3.53 0.06
N ARG A 32 6.16 3.01 -0.73
CA ARG A 32 6.35 3.36 -2.15
C ARG A 32 6.53 2.12 -2.97
N HIS A 33 5.87 2.05 -4.11
CA HIS A 33 6.14 1.00 -5.09
C HIS A 33 7.15 1.51 -6.13
N PRO A 34 8.24 0.78 -6.42
CA PRO A 34 9.28 1.24 -7.33
C PRO A 34 8.80 1.35 -8.78
N LEU A 35 7.97 0.40 -9.26
CA LEU A 35 7.47 0.35 -10.64
C LEU A 35 6.55 1.53 -10.99
N ILE A 36 5.39 1.63 -10.33
CA ILE A 36 4.45 2.76 -10.53
C ILE A 36 4.97 4.10 -9.98
N GLY A 37 6.05 4.11 -9.19
CA GLY A 37 6.62 5.30 -8.57
C GLY A 37 5.75 5.99 -7.50
N LYS A 38 4.51 5.54 -7.29
CA LYS A 38 3.53 6.12 -6.36
C LYS A 38 3.75 5.70 -4.91
N THR A 39 3.22 6.51 -3.99
CA THR A 39 3.30 6.28 -2.55
C THR A 39 1.93 6.06 -1.92
N LEU A 40 1.87 5.13 -0.96
CA LEU A 40 0.72 4.85 -0.11
C LEU A 40 1.05 5.29 1.32
N THR A 41 0.15 6.06 1.95
CA THR A 41 0.31 6.47 3.35
C THR A 41 -0.72 5.73 4.18
N ILE A 42 -0.25 4.94 5.14
CA ILE A 42 -1.07 4.20 6.08
C ILE A 42 -1.03 4.94 7.42
N SER A 43 -2.20 5.29 7.94
CA SER A 43 -2.36 5.88 9.26
C SER A 43 -3.03 4.88 10.19
N GLY A 44 -2.46 4.70 11.38
CA GLY A 44 -3.01 3.84 12.43
C GLY A 44 -2.05 2.75 12.87
N GLN A 45 -2.47 2.00 13.88
CA GLN A 45 -1.74 0.88 14.45
C GLN A 45 -2.16 -0.43 13.83
N ASP A 46 -1.34 -1.46 13.99
CA ASP A 46 -1.54 -2.79 13.40
C ASP A 46 -2.89 -3.46 13.74
N GLY A 47 -3.46 -3.13 14.91
CA GLY A 47 -4.76 -3.65 15.38
C GLY A 47 -5.98 -2.86 14.89
N ASP A 48 -5.77 -1.70 14.29
CA ASP A 48 -6.87 -0.86 13.80
C ASP A 48 -7.49 -1.44 12.53
N ASP A 49 -8.75 -1.11 12.30
CA ASP A 49 -9.45 -1.44 11.07
C ASP A 49 -8.94 -0.56 9.92
N VAL A 50 -8.82 -1.14 8.73
CA VAL A 50 -8.44 -0.40 7.54
C VAL A 50 -9.57 0.57 7.16
N PRO A 51 -9.28 1.89 7.07
CA PRO A 51 -10.27 2.84 6.61
C PRO A 51 -10.70 2.56 5.16
N ARG A 52 -11.98 2.74 4.86
CA ARG A 52 -12.52 2.51 3.49
C ARG A 52 -11.81 3.30 2.40
N TYR A 53 -11.29 4.50 2.70
CA TYR A 53 -10.54 5.27 1.71
C TYR A 53 -9.21 4.60 1.36
N LEU A 54 -8.59 3.90 2.31
CA LEU A 54 -7.30 3.26 2.15
C LEU A 54 -7.42 1.99 1.33
N GLU A 55 -8.49 1.22 1.52
CA GLU A 55 -8.88 0.10 0.63
C GLU A 55 -9.00 0.58 -0.82
N LYS A 56 -9.83 1.62 -1.05
CA LYS A 56 -10.01 2.19 -2.41
C LYS A 56 -8.71 2.71 -3.01
N GLN A 57 -7.83 3.27 -2.19
CA GLN A 57 -6.53 3.75 -2.66
C GLN A 57 -5.62 2.58 -3.04
N LEU A 58 -5.63 1.50 -2.27
CA LEU A 58 -4.89 0.29 -2.58
C LEU A 58 -5.39 -0.34 -3.89
N GLU A 59 -6.70 -0.52 -4.05
CA GLU A 59 -7.29 -1.10 -5.26
C GLU A 59 -6.82 -0.37 -6.52
N LYS A 60 -6.86 0.97 -6.50
CA LYS A 60 -6.39 1.80 -7.62
C LYS A 60 -4.90 1.60 -7.93
N LEU A 61 -4.06 1.48 -6.90
CA LEU A 61 -2.63 1.27 -7.10
C LEU A 61 -2.34 -0.13 -7.63
N LEU A 62 -3.11 -1.15 -7.22
CA LEU A 62 -2.97 -2.51 -7.73
C LEU A 62 -3.43 -2.62 -9.18
N THR A 63 -4.56 -2.00 -9.56
CA THR A 63 -5.00 -1.96 -10.96
C THR A 63 -3.96 -1.31 -11.87
N GLU A 64 -3.35 -0.20 -11.42
CA GLU A 64 -2.29 0.45 -12.20
C GLU A 64 -1.02 -0.39 -12.26
N LEU A 65 -0.68 -1.10 -11.18
CA LEU A 65 0.46 -2.00 -11.15
C LEU A 65 0.28 -3.18 -12.11
N GLU A 66 -0.93 -3.73 -12.19
CA GLU A 66 -1.29 -4.82 -13.09
C GLU A 66 -1.16 -4.39 -14.55
N GLY A 67 -1.74 -3.23 -14.91
CA GLY A 67 -1.63 -2.68 -16.27
C GLY A 67 -0.18 -2.46 -16.73
N LEU A 68 0.70 -1.95 -15.85
CA LEU A 68 2.13 -1.80 -16.19
C LEU A 68 2.86 -3.14 -16.37
N ARG A 69 2.49 -4.18 -15.61
CA ARG A 69 3.10 -5.51 -15.75
C ARG A 69 2.70 -6.15 -17.08
N GLU A 70 1.47 -5.94 -17.54
CA GLU A 70 1.01 -6.43 -18.83
C GLU A 70 1.71 -5.73 -20.00
N GLU A 71 2.07 -4.44 -19.87
CA GLU A 71 2.84 -3.70 -20.88
C GLU A 71 4.33 -4.12 -20.95
N GLU A 72 4.94 -4.58 -19.85
CA GLU A 72 6.34 -5.05 -19.86
C GLU A 72 6.50 -6.47 -20.42
N ASP A 73 5.44 -7.30 -20.41
CA ASP A 73 5.45 -8.69 -20.90
C ASP A 73 4.97 -8.83 -22.37
N SER A 74 4.64 -7.72 -23.05
CA SER A 74 4.14 -7.69 -24.43
C SER A 74 5.12 -7.11 -25.44
#